data_AF-A0A7Y5VYF2-F1
#
_entry.id   AF-A0A7Y5VYF2-F1
#
_cell.length_a   1.000
_cell.length_b   1.000
_cell.length_c   1.000
_cell.angle_alpha   90.00
_cell.angle_beta   90.00
_cell.angle_gamma   90.00
#
_symmetry.space_group_name_H-M   'P 1'
#
loop_
_entity.id
_entity.type
_entity.pdbx_description
1 polymer ?
#
loop_
_entity_poly.entity_id
_entity_poly.type
_entity_poly.pdbx_seq_one_letter_code
_entity_poly.pdbx_strand_id
1 'polypeptide(L)'
;MTPIRTLLILAAASAMLAQGCTTSKHDVAKAQAGQVSVCTRCYDQIRKVRSTGGPRGGLATHRTITTHMCEECKDEMTIYEKDGVLMVRCAACAPEGVDCDRCVPKE
;
A
#
# COMPACT_ATOMS: atom_id res chain seq x y z
N MET A 1 14.74 6.72 -62.07
CA MET A 1 13.57 6.71 -61.16
C MET A 1 14.01 6.18 -59.80
N THR A 2 14.22 7.11 -58.88
CA THR A 2 14.17 6.94 -57.42
C THR A 2 12.86 6.28 -56.96
N PRO A 3 12.68 5.88 -55.68
CA PRO A 3 13.65 5.71 -54.57
C PRO A 3 13.44 4.37 -53.83
N ILE A 4 14.36 3.77 -53.07
CA ILE A 4 14.79 4.15 -51.70
C ILE A 4 13.62 4.33 -50.68
N ARG A 5 12.35 4.32 -51.12
CA ARG A 5 11.16 4.67 -50.32
C ARG A 5 10.65 3.55 -49.43
N THR A 6 10.90 2.29 -49.76
CA THR A 6 10.31 1.16 -49.02
C THR A 6 11.04 0.84 -47.72
N LEU A 7 12.32 1.21 -47.60
CA LEU A 7 13.10 0.99 -46.36
C LEU A 7 12.92 2.08 -45.30
N LEU A 8 12.40 3.25 -45.67
CA LEU A 8 12.20 4.37 -44.73
C LEU A 8 10.88 4.29 -43.94
N ILE A 9 9.96 3.39 -44.31
CA ILE A 9 8.64 3.31 -43.65
C ILE A 9 8.69 2.44 -42.39
N LEU A 10 9.66 1.52 -42.26
CA LEU A 10 9.76 0.65 -41.07
C LEU A 10 10.38 1.33 -39.83
N ALA A 11 11.02 2.50 -39.98
CA ALA A 11 11.71 3.17 -38.87
C ALA A 11 10.82 4.15 -38.09
N ALA A 12 9.62 4.49 -38.59
CA ALA A 12 8.77 5.52 -37.99
C ALA A 12 7.65 4.97 -37.07
N ALA A 13 7.52 3.64 -36.92
CA ALA A 13 6.45 3.05 -36.12
C ALA A 13 6.82 2.75 -34.65
N SER A 14 8.09 2.93 -34.27
CA SER A 14 8.58 2.49 -32.94
C SER A 14 8.50 3.56 -31.85
N ALA A 15 8.09 4.80 -32.17
CA ALA A 15 8.21 5.94 -31.25
C ALA A 15 7.01 6.15 -30.31
N MET A 16 5.94 5.34 -30.40
CA MET A 16 4.68 5.61 -29.68
C MET A 16 4.44 4.74 -28.44
N LEU A 17 5.40 3.92 -28.00
CA LEU A 17 5.27 3.06 -26.80
C LEU A 17 6.05 3.57 -25.58
N ALA A 18 6.51 4.82 -25.60
CA ALA A 18 7.06 5.48 -24.41
C ALA A 18 5.96 6.23 -23.63
N GLN A 19 4.75 5.68 -23.55
CA GLN A 19 3.84 6.01 -22.46
C GLN A 19 4.44 5.39 -21.19
N GLY A 20 5.48 6.05 -20.67
CA GLY A 20 6.03 5.75 -19.37
C GLY A 20 4.87 5.67 -18.40
N CYS A 21 4.84 4.62 -17.58
CA CYS A 21 4.01 4.55 -16.41
C CYS A 21 4.34 5.81 -15.59
N THR A 22 3.55 6.87 -15.77
CA THR A 22 3.59 7.99 -14.87
C THR A 22 3.17 7.36 -13.56
N THR A 23 4.16 7.10 -12.72
CA THR A 23 3.93 6.79 -11.32
C THR A 23 3.17 8.01 -10.83
N SER A 24 1.84 7.88 -10.80
CA SER A 24 0.98 8.90 -10.25
C SER A 24 1.45 9.01 -8.82
N LYS A 25 2.22 10.06 -8.52
CA LYS A 25 2.45 10.47 -7.15
C LYS A 25 1.07 10.87 -6.67
N HIS A 26 0.38 9.90 -6.08
CA HIS A 26 -0.83 10.18 -5.34
C HIS A 26 -0.39 11.10 -4.22
N ASP A 27 -0.72 12.39 -4.33
CA ASP A 27 -0.58 13.33 -3.22
C ASP A 27 -1.22 12.69 -1.99
N VAL A 28 -0.40 12.46 -0.97
CA VAL A 28 -0.86 11.90 0.30
C VAL A 28 -1.66 13.03 0.95
N ALA A 29 -2.99 12.92 0.86
CA ALA A 29 -3.87 13.91 1.48
C ALA A 29 -3.58 13.98 2.99
N LYS A 30 -3.56 15.21 3.52
CA LYS A 30 -3.36 15.47 4.95
C LYS A 30 -4.38 14.68 5.78
N ALA A 31 -3.91 14.09 6.87
CA ALA A 31 -4.73 13.31 7.79
C ALA A 31 -6.00 14.08 8.24
N GLN A 32 -7.18 13.52 8.01
CA GLN A 32 -8.47 14.03 8.48
C GLN A 32 -8.68 13.74 9.96
N ALA A 33 -9.63 14.45 10.59
CA ALA A 33 -10.00 14.21 11.99
C ALA A 33 -10.39 12.74 12.20
N GLY A 34 -9.71 12.07 13.14
CA GLY A 34 -9.90 10.65 13.41
C GLY A 34 -8.94 9.71 12.66
N GLN A 35 -8.10 10.20 11.73
CA GLN A 35 -7.04 9.38 11.15
C GLN A 35 -5.79 9.35 12.06
N VAL A 36 -5.07 8.23 12.02
CA VAL A 36 -3.86 7.99 12.81
C VAL A 36 -2.68 7.85 11.87
N SER A 37 -1.66 8.68 12.06
CA SER A 37 -0.45 8.64 11.26
C SER A 37 0.45 7.48 11.70
N VAL A 38 0.74 6.55 10.81
CA VAL A 38 1.67 5.43 11.03
C VAL A 38 2.88 5.56 10.11
N CYS A 39 4.02 4.98 10.47
CA CYS A 39 5.19 5.02 9.59
C CYS A 39 4.94 4.27 8.27
N THR A 40 5.77 4.52 7.25
CA THR A 40 5.55 4.01 5.90
C THR A 40 5.61 2.48 5.86
N ARG A 41 6.58 1.85 6.53
CA ARG A 41 6.64 0.39 6.69
C ARG A 41 5.38 -0.19 7.32
N CYS A 42 4.87 0.42 8.38
CA CYS A 42 3.63 -0.05 9.01
C CYS A 42 2.45 0.07 8.04
N TYR A 43 2.35 1.19 7.33
CA TYR A 43 1.29 1.41 6.36
C TYR A 43 1.33 0.40 5.21
N ASP A 44 2.52 0.11 4.67
CA ASP A 44 2.70 -0.86 3.59
C ASP A 44 2.28 -2.27 3.99
N GLN A 45 2.58 -2.68 5.22
CA GLN A 45 2.19 -4.00 5.72
C GLN A 45 0.68 -4.10 5.91
N ILE A 46 0.01 -3.03 6.37
CA ILE A 46 -1.45 -2.96 6.42
C ILE A 46 -2.03 -3.13 5.01
N ARG A 47 -1.50 -2.40 4.02
CA ARG A 47 -1.93 -2.52 2.62
C ARG A 47 -1.71 -3.92 2.07
N LYS A 48 -0.57 -4.55 2.38
CA LYS A 48 -0.26 -5.92 1.98
C LYS A 48 -1.29 -6.89 2.52
N VAL A 49 -1.56 -6.86 3.83
CA VAL A 49 -2.56 -7.74 4.47
C VAL A 49 -3.94 -7.55 3.85
N ARG A 50 -4.37 -6.30 3.60
CA ARG A 50 -5.63 -6.03 2.89
C ARG A 50 -5.66 -6.65 1.49
N SER A 51 -4.60 -6.45 0.71
CA SER A 51 -4.53 -6.87 -0.69
C SER A 51 -4.48 -8.38 -0.88
N THR A 52 -3.96 -9.12 0.11
CA THR A 52 -3.83 -10.59 0.02
C THR A 52 -5.17 -11.33 0.25
N GLY A 53 -6.25 -10.56 0.39
CA GLY A 53 -7.55 -11.02 0.86
C GLY A 53 -7.49 -11.10 2.38
N GLY A 54 -8.06 -10.10 3.04
CA GLY A 54 -8.38 -10.15 4.45
C GLY A 54 -9.18 -11.40 4.82
N PRO A 55 -9.49 -11.61 6.10
CA PRO A 55 -10.08 -12.84 6.61
C PRO A 55 -11.23 -13.36 5.73
N ARG A 56 -10.95 -14.42 4.97
CA ARG A 56 -11.90 -15.03 4.04
C ARG A 56 -12.96 -15.73 4.88
N GLY A 57 -14.08 -15.04 5.11
CA GLY A 57 -15.35 -15.59 5.61
C GLY A 57 -15.22 -16.65 6.71
N GLY A 58 -15.21 -16.20 7.97
CA GLY A 58 -15.34 -17.05 9.14
C GLY A 58 -15.98 -16.25 10.27
N LEU A 59 -16.42 -16.91 11.36
CA LEU A 59 -16.93 -16.21 12.54
C LEU A 59 -15.99 -15.04 12.90
N ALA A 60 -16.59 -13.88 13.21
CA ALA A 60 -15.87 -12.73 13.75
C ALA A 60 -15.08 -13.20 14.96
N THR A 61 -13.79 -13.43 14.78
CA THR A 61 -12.93 -14.07 15.77
C THR A 61 -11.77 -13.17 16.02
N HIS A 62 -11.44 -12.99 17.29
CA HIS A 62 -10.24 -12.26 17.64
C HIS A 62 -9.02 -13.11 17.25
N ARG A 63 -8.32 -12.72 16.19
CA ARG A 63 -7.19 -13.51 15.66
C ARG A 63 -6.05 -12.61 15.22
N THR A 64 -4.83 -13.00 15.55
CA THR A 64 -3.63 -12.37 15.01
C THR A 64 -3.40 -12.81 13.57
N ILE A 65 -3.17 -11.86 12.67
CA ILE A 65 -2.93 -12.13 11.25
C ILE A 65 -1.42 -12.17 10.97
N THR A 66 -0.68 -11.19 11.50
CA THR A 66 0.77 -11.16 11.41
C THR A 66 1.35 -10.32 12.54
N THR A 67 2.52 -10.74 13.03
CA THR A 67 3.36 -10.00 13.97
C THR A 67 4.77 -10.00 13.43
N HIS A 68 5.40 -8.82 13.37
CA HIS A 68 6.79 -8.68 12.97
C HIS A 68 7.38 -7.41 13.58
N MET A 69 8.72 -7.35 13.64
CA MET A 69 9.42 -6.13 14.03
C MET A 69 9.41 -5.11 12.89
N CYS A 70 8.90 -3.91 13.14
CA CYS A 70 8.93 -2.83 12.16
C CYS A 70 10.33 -2.22 12.11
N GLU A 71 10.92 -2.17 10.91
CA GLU A 71 12.26 -1.65 10.71
C GLU A 71 12.39 -0.15 10.96
N GLU A 72 11.29 0.61 10.81
CA GLU A 72 11.25 2.05 11.06
C GLU A 72 11.00 2.36 12.53
N CYS A 73 9.99 1.73 13.14
CA CYS A 73 9.68 1.98 14.56
C CYS A 73 10.67 1.32 15.53
N LYS A 74 11.38 0.27 15.08
CA LYS A 74 12.18 -0.63 15.93
C LYS A 74 11.36 -1.33 17.03
N ASP A 75 10.04 -1.39 16.82
CA ASP A 75 9.07 -1.99 17.72
C ASP A 75 8.30 -3.11 17.03
N GLU A 76 7.71 -3.97 17.84
CA GLU A 76 6.77 -4.97 17.37
C GLU A 76 5.52 -4.31 16.78
N MET A 77 5.16 -4.75 15.58
CA MET A 77 3.93 -4.41 14.89
C MET A 77 3.10 -5.68 14.72
N THR A 78 1.87 -5.63 15.20
CA THR A 78 0.90 -6.72 15.09
C THR A 78 -0.35 -6.23 14.35
N ILE A 79 -0.74 -6.96 13.31
CA ILE A 79 -2.03 -6.79 12.63
C ILE A 79 -2.92 -7.96 13.04
N TYR A 80 -4.13 -7.65 13.48
CA TYR A 80 -5.07 -8.63 14.01
C TYR A 80 -6.50 -8.27 13.59
N GLU A 81 -7.39 -9.24 13.62
CA GLU A 81 -8.83 -9.00 13.52
C GLU A 81 -9.42 -8.92 14.92
N LYS A 82 -10.32 -7.97 15.13
CA LYS A 82 -11.17 -7.89 16.31
C LYS A 82 -12.59 -7.59 15.84
N ASP A 83 -13.52 -8.50 16.14
CA ASP A 83 -14.93 -8.37 15.77
C ASP A 83 -15.16 -8.11 14.27
N GLY A 84 -14.37 -8.75 13.41
CA GLY A 84 -14.42 -8.59 11.95
C GLY A 84 -13.72 -7.32 11.42
N VAL A 85 -13.16 -6.48 12.30
CA VAL A 85 -12.42 -5.27 11.92
C VAL A 85 -10.92 -5.54 11.95
N LEU A 86 -10.22 -5.13 10.90
CA LEU A 86 -8.77 -5.20 10.82
C LEU A 86 -8.14 -4.09 11.66
N MET A 87 -7.42 -4.49 12.70
CA MET A 87 -6.75 -3.60 13.63
C MET A 87 -5.24 -3.74 13.49
N VAL A 88 -4.52 -2.65 13.79
CA VAL A 88 -3.05 -2.65 13.88
C VAL A 88 -2.62 -2.08 15.21
N ARG A 89 -1.67 -2.75 15.86
CA ARG A 89 -1.00 -2.28 17.07
C ARG A 89 0.50 -2.20 16.82
N CYS A 90 1.09 -1.07 17.16
CA CYS A 90 2.53 -0.84 17.13
C CYS A 90 2.86 0.11 18.28
N ALA A 91 3.80 -0.23 19.14
CA ALA A 91 4.08 0.55 20.35
C ALA A 91 4.38 2.04 20.05
N ALA A 92 5.11 2.33 18.96
CA ALA A 92 5.42 3.71 18.56
C ALA A 92 4.31 4.44 17.79
N CYS A 93 3.55 3.75 16.93
CA CYS A 93 2.61 4.41 16.00
C CYS A 93 1.14 4.30 16.40
N ALA A 94 0.76 3.22 17.08
CA ALA A 94 -0.60 2.87 17.44
C ALA A 94 -0.59 1.99 18.71
N PRO A 95 -0.24 2.55 19.88
CA PRO A 95 -0.03 1.77 21.11
C PRO A 95 -1.30 1.04 21.59
N GLU A 96 -2.46 1.72 21.45
CA GLU A 96 -3.78 1.21 21.85
C GLU A 96 -4.40 0.23 20.86
N GLY A 97 -3.79 0.06 19.69
CA GLY A 97 -4.43 -0.60 18.56
C GLY A 97 -5.46 0.30 17.89
N VAL A 98 -5.38 0.43 16.57
CA VAL A 98 -6.25 1.30 15.80
C VAL A 98 -6.83 0.55 14.61
N ASP A 99 -8.01 0.98 14.18
CA ASP A 99 -8.60 0.49 12.94
C ASP A 99 -7.65 0.83 11.79
N CYS A 100 -7.28 -0.19 11.03
CA CYS A 100 -6.44 -0.03 9.85
C CYS A 100 -7.04 1.00 8.88
N ASP A 101 -8.37 1.13 8.76
CA ASP A 101 -9.05 2.05 7.82
C ASP A 101 -8.82 3.52 8.19
N ARG A 102 -8.43 3.76 9.44
CA ARG A 102 -8.08 5.09 9.95
C ARG A 102 -6.59 5.38 9.83
N CYS A 103 -5.76 4.41 9.44
CA CYS A 103 -4.33 4.60 9.31
C CYS A 103 -3.99 5.37 8.02
N VAL A 104 -3.11 6.35 8.15
CA VAL A 104 -2.51 7.08 7.03
C VAL A 104 -0.99 7.08 7.19
N PRO A 105 -0.22 7.06 6.09
CA PRO A 105 1.23 7.16 6.18
C PRO A 105 1.62 8.53 6.74
N LYS A 106 2.68 8.56 7.57
CA LYS A 106 3.36 9.81 7.97
C LYS A 106 4.01 10.43 6.73
N GLU A 107 3.90 11.75 6.62
CA GLU A 107 4.66 12.55 5.63
C GLU A 107 6.16 12.53 5.93
#